data_AF-A5KVD0-F1
#
_entry.id   AF-A5KVD0-F1
#
_cell.length_a   1.000
_cell.length_b   1.000
_cell.length_c   1.000
_cell.angle_alpha   90.00
_cell.angle_beta   90.00
_cell.angle_gamma   90.00
#
_symmetry.space_group_name_H-M   'P 1'
#
loop_
_entity.id
_entity.type
_entity.pdbx_description
1 polymer ?
#
loop_
_entity_poly.entity_id
_entity_poly.type
_entity_poly.pdbx_seq_one_letter_code
_entity_poly.pdbx_strand_id
1 'polypeptide(L)'
;MLKSALTVKRTLSTGEKVFVGKLVENSKQSFFQFDEAYLGAHSTSLAPFNLKADTSLQVAPRGPHYGIHGVFGDSLPDGWGLYLMDRVFRQNDHNPKEVTALERLAYLGDRCMGALSYEPELDLLDESKESIDIITLGRAAVEEFEGTEQGGRIHMISACGLLDAPFREPSLDYVDLVKATRIMCSVTESQKLIKRCMFNYLTVNQDDHSKNFSFLASDADNWTLSPFYDIVYSPNPYKEHMTAFGGNGRTPKNALDQLAAQSGLSSKKAIMVMVEEIFETTRSFSLEAKHLGLSPNLIKEIDKDMVEKFKAL
;
A
#
# COMPACT_ATOMS: atom_id res chain seq x y z
N MET A 1 15.66 3.23 23.91
CA MET A 1 15.36 4.67 23.82
C MET A 1 13.97 4.99 24.34
N LEU A 2 12.93 4.35 23.80
CA LEU A 2 11.56 4.60 24.24
C LEU A 2 11.32 4.00 25.65
N LYS A 3 10.71 4.77 26.56
CA LYS A 3 10.42 4.34 27.95
C LYS A 3 8.92 4.23 28.25
N SER A 4 8.08 4.50 27.27
CA SER A 4 6.63 4.60 27.41
C SER A 4 5.92 3.94 26.22
N ALA A 5 4.62 3.71 26.38
CA ALA A 5 3.75 3.37 25.26
C ALA A 5 3.82 4.42 24.14
N LEU A 6 3.64 3.98 22.90
CA LEU A 6 3.31 4.87 21.79
C LEU A 6 1.81 5.13 21.74
N THR A 7 1.45 6.39 21.70
CA THR A 7 0.13 6.86 21.33
C THR A 7 0.01 6.83 19.81
N VAL A 8 -1.02 6.17 19.30
CA VAL A 8 -1.37 6.19 17.88
C VAL A 8 -2.47 7.22 17.67
N LYS A 9 -2.29 8.12 16.70
CA LYS A 9 -3.28 9.10 16.28
C LYS A 9 -3.60 8.95 14.80
N ARG A 10 -4.83 9.33 14.41
CA ARG A 10 -5.29 9.44 13.02
C ARG A 10 -5.59 10.91 12.73
N THR A 11 -5.04 11.44 11.65
CA THR A 11 -5.40 12.78 11.13
C THR A 11 -6.57 12.62 10.17
N LEU A 12 -7.70 13.27 10.47
CA LEU A 12 -8.92 13.23 9.66
C LEU A 12 -8.80 14.12 8.42
N SER A 13 -9.77 14.02 7.50
CA SER A 13 -9.81 14.85 6.29
C SER A 13 -9.96 16.35 6.58
N THR A 14 -10.36 16.70 7.81
CA THR A 14 -10.44 18.07 8.31
C THR A 14 -9.11 18.61 8.87
N GLY A 15 -8.10 17.74 9.06
CA GLY A 15 -6.85 18.06 9.77
C GLY A 15 -6.90 17.80 11.27
N GLU A 16 -8.06 17.44 11.83
CA GLU A 16 -8.18 17.06 13.25
C GLU A 16 -7.40 15.77 13.53
N LYS A 17 -6.57 15.78 14.60
CA LYS A 17 -5.86 14.59 15.07
C LYS A 17 -6.66 13.91 16.18
N VAL A 18 -7.21 12.72 15.90
CA VAL A 18 -7.95 11.91 16.88
C VAL A 18 -7.06 10.83 17.48
N PHE A 19 -7.24 10.57 18.77
CA PHE A 19 -6.54 9.50 19.48
C PHE A 19 -7.15 8.15 19.14
N VAL A 20 -6.36 7.22 18.62
CA VAL A 20 -6.83 5.89 18.19
C VAL A 20 -6.66 4.86 19.31
N GLY A 21 -5.54 4.91 20.01
CA GLY A 21 -5.17 3.88 20.99
C GLY A 21 -3.69 3.89 21.32
N LYS A 22 -3.24 2.83 22.00
CA LYS A 22 -1.85 2.69 22.45
C LYS A 22 -1.20 1.42 21.91
N LEU A 23 0.02 1.59 21.42
CA LEU A 23 0.94 0.52 21.05
C LEU A 23 2.00 0.37 22.15
N VAL A 24 2.19 -0.83 22.64
CA VAL A 24 3.17 -1.16 23.70
C VAL A 24 3.98 -2.37 23.31
N GLU A 25 5.22 -2.47 23.79
CA GLU A 25 6.05 -3.65 23.63
C GLU A 25 6.63 -4.10 24.98
N ASN A 26 6.86 -5.40 25.11
CA ASN A 26 7.71 -5.97 26.14
C ASN A 26 8.88 -6.72 25.47
N SER A 27 9.71 -7.40 26.26
CA SER A 27 10.87 -8.14 25.73
C SER A 27 10.54 -9.30 24.77
N LYS A 28 9.26 -9.63 24.56
CA LYS A 28 8.81 -10.78 23.76
C LYS A 28 7.93 -10.41 22.58
N GLN A 29 7.04 -9.42 22.73
CA GLN A 29 6.05 -9.07 21.71
C GLN A 29 5.45 -7.68 21.91
N SER A 30 4.78 -7.21 20.87
CA SER A 30 4.04 -5.95 20.86
C SER A 30 2.54 -6.19 21.02
N PHE A 31 1.84 -5.19 21.52
CA PHE A 31 0.41 -5.20 21.74
C PHE A 31 -0.21 -3.87 21.37
N PHE A 32 -1.46 -3.90 20.94
CA PHE A 32 -2.25 -2.71 20.67
C PHE A 32 -3.58 -2.77 21.42
N GLN A 33 -4.06 -1.63 21.87
CA GLN A 33 -5.38 -1.47 22.45
C GLN A 33 -6.02 -0.20 21.89
N PHE A 34 -7.24 -0.34 21.35
CA PHE A 34 -8.04 0.81 20.92
C PHE A 34 -8.55 1.62 22.12
N ASP A 35 -8.71 2.92 21.89
CA ASP A 35 -9.44 3.80 22.78
C ASP A 35 -10.95 3.66 22.62
N GLU A 36 -11.69 3.74 23.73
CA GLU A 36 -13.15 3.62 23.74
C GLU A 36 -13.84 4.76 23.00
N ALA A 37 -13.34 6.01 23.12
CA ALA A 37 -13.93 7.14 22.43
C ALA A 37 -13.70 7.06 20.92
N TYR A 38 -12.53 6.55 20.49
CA TYR A 38 -12.27 6.29 19.07
C TYR A 38 -13.27 5.29 18.50
N LEU A 39 -13.48 4.16 19.16
CA LEU A 39 -14.43 3.13 18.70
C LEU A 39 -15.89 3.61 18.73
N GLY A 40 -16.21 4.57 19.62
CA GLY A 40 -17.52 5.23 19.65
C GLY A 40 -17.80 6.07 18.39
N ALA A 41 -16.77 6.67 17.79
CA ALA A 41 -16.87 7.44 16.54
C ALA A 41 -16.61 6.57 15.28
N HIS A 42 -15.72 5.58 15.41
CA HIS A 42 -15.23 4.72 14.35
C HIS A 42 -15.48 3.26 14.72
N SER A 43 -16.68 2.77 14.38
CA SER A 43 -17.11 1.42 14.74
C SER A 43 -16.38 0.30 13.99
N THR A 44 -15.58 0.63 12.98
CA THR A 44 -14.78 -0.34 12.24
C THR A 44 -13.30 -0.22 12.59
N SER A 45 -12.58 -1.32 12.41
CA SER A 45 -11.13 -1.35 12.67
C SER A 45 -10.35 -0.68 11.54
N LEU A 46 -9.20 -0.08 11.89
CA LEU A 46 -8.20 0.38 10.93
C LEU A 46 -7.61 -0.76 10.07
N ALA A 47 -7.74 -2.01 10.52
CA ALA A 47 -7.40 -3.20 9.75
C ALA A 47 -8.45 -4.29 10.01
N PRO A 48 -9.58 -4.27 9.27
CA PRO A 48 -10.75 -5.12 9.55
C PRO A 48 -10.49 -6.63 9.58
N PHE A 49 -9.45 -7.11 8.91
CA PHE A 49 -9.15 -8.54 8.85
C PHE A 49 -8.29 -9.03 10.04
N ASN A 50 -7.35 -8.20 10.50
CA ASN A 50 -6.28 -8.64 11.41
C ASN A 50 -6.25 -7.88 12.74
N LEU A 51 -7.16 -6.92 12.94
CA LEU A 51 -7.27 -6.16 14.17
C LEU A 51 -8.75 -5.97 14.53
N LYS A 52 -9.16 -6.44 15.71
CA LYS A 52 -10.56 -6.37 16.18
C LYS A 52 -10.90 -4.97 16.65
N ALA A 53 -12.08 -4.47 16.29
CA ALA A 53 -12.60 -3.18 16.74
C ALA A 53 -13.17 -3.26 18.17
N ASP A 54 -12.31 -3.56 19.15
CA ASP A 54 -12.67 -3.61 20.56
C ASP A 54 -11.53 -3.10 21.46
N THR A 55 -11.84 -2.86 22.74
CA THR A 55 -10.89 -2.34 23.73
C THR A 55 -10.04 -3.42 24.39
N SER A 56 -10.08 -4.67 23.90
CA SER A 56 -9.21 -5.72 24.43
C SER A 56 -7.75 -5.48 24.03
N LEU A 57 -6.82 -5.97 24.84
CA LEU A 57 -5.40 -5.91 24.51
C LEU A 57 -5.09 -6.98 23.45
N GLN A 58 -4.68 -6.56 22.26
CA GLN A 58 -4.47 -7.42 21.10
C GLN A 58 -2.98 -7.64 20.85
N VAL A 59 -2.61 -8.91 20.68
CA VAL A 59 -1.21 -9.33 20.51
C VAL A 59 -0.84 -9.23 19.03
N ALA A 60 0.30 -8.57 18.75
CA ALA A 60 0.80 -8.47 17.39
C ALA A 60 1.32 -9.82 16.86
N PRO A 61 1.14 -10.10 15.55
CA PRO A 61 1.82 -11.20 14.89
C PRO A 61 3.34 -11.07 14.99
N ARG A 62 4.06 -12.21 14.98
CA ARG A 62 5.55 -12.20 14.99
C ARG A 62 6.15 -11.68 13.68
N GLY A 63 5.42 -11.81 12.59
CA GLY A 63 5.79 -11.34 11.26
C GLY A 63 4.53 -11.17 10.40
N PRO A 64 4.66 -10.57 9.22
CA PRO A 64 5.93 -10.15 8.60
C PRO A 64 6.42 -8.76 9.04
N HIS A 65 5.63 -8.01 9.81
CA HIS A 65 5.88 -6.60 10.09
C HIS A 65 6.67 -6.35 11.37
N TYR A 66 7.90 -6.89 11.48
CA TYR A 66 8.81 -6.58 12.60
C TYR A 66 8.22 -6.83 14.01
N GLY A 67 7.28 -7.76 14.15
CA GLY A 67 6.64 -8.07 15.44
C GLY A 67 5.60 -7.03 15.91
N ILE A 68 5.07 -6.20 15.00
CA ILE A 68 3.94 -5.30 15.23
C ILE A 68 2.78 -5.62 14.26
N HIS A 69 1.58 -5.11 14.55
CA HIS A 69 0.42 -5.26 13.66
C HIS A 69 0.70 -4.62 12.30
N GLY A 70 0.26 -5.27 11.21
CA GLY A 70 0.52 -4.81 9.84
C GLY A 70 0.14 -3.36 9.57
N VAL A 71 -1.01 -2.90 10.07
CA VAL A 71 -1.46 -1.50 9.94
C VAL A 71 -0.47 -0.46 10.47
N PHE A 72 0.30 -0.79 11.52
CA PHE A 72 1.33 0.11 12.02
C PHE A 72 2.66 -0.11 11.31
N GLY A 73 3.01 -1.37 11.04
CA GLY A 73 4.23 -1.69 10.31
C GLY A 73 4.26 -1.18 8.88
N ASP A 74 3.10 -0.97 8.26
CA ASP A 74 2.95 -0.37 6.93
C ASP A 74 3.42 1.09 6.86
N SER A 75 3.49 1.77 8.02
CA SER A 75 4.08 3.12 8.12
C SER A 75 5.60 3.10 8.02
N LEU A 76 6.26 1.95 8.24
CA LEU A 76 7.71 1.86 8.21
C LEU A 76 8.24 1.80 6.78
N PRO A 77 9.36 2.49 6.49
CA PRO A 77 10.02 2.35 5.21
C PRO A 77 10.60 0.94 5.04
N ASP A 78 10.87 0.57 3.79
CA ASP A 78 11.58 -0.65 3.43
C ASP A 78 12.96 -0.32 2.82
N GLY A 79 13.68 -1.38 2.40
CA GLY A 79 14.90 -1.30 1.60
C GLY A 79 15.82 -0.12 1.92
N TRP A 80 15.89 0.82 0.98
CA TRP A 80 16.74 2.01 1.08
C TRP A 80 16.29 2.99 2.16
N GLY A 81 14.98 3.18 2.35
CA GLY A 81 14.46 4.07 3.40
C GLY A 81 14.83 3.56 4.80
N LEU A 82 14.76 2.25 5.03
CA LEU A 82 15.22 1.65 6.27
C LEU A 82 16.74 1.81 6.46
N TYR A 83 17.52 1.70 5.39
CA TYR A 83 18.97 1.95 5.44
C TYR A 83 19.30 3.41 5.80
N LEU A 84 18.59 4.38 5.22
CA LEU A 84 18.75 5.80 5.56
C LEU A 84 18.38 6.07 7.01
N MET A 85 17.30 5.46 7.49
CA MET A 85 16.90 5.52 8.88
C MET A 85 17.98 4.93 9.81
N ASP A 86 18.54 3.77 9.49
CA ASP A 86 19.64 3.16 10.23
C ASP A 86 20.92 4.02 10.22
N ARG A 87 21.11 4.84 9.19
CA ARG A 87 22.19 5.83 9.15
C ARG A 87 21.96 6.95 10.17
N VAL A 88 20.73 7.46 10.29
CA VAL A 88 20.38 8.48 11.29
C VAL A 88 20.56 7.95 12.72
N PHE A 89 20.12 6.73 13.01
CA PHE A 89 20.36 6.13 14.33
C PHE A 89 21.85 5.98 14.65
N ARG A 90 22.67 5.53 13.69
CA ARG A 90 24.13 5.43 13.90
C ARG A 90 24.80 6.79 14.12
N GLN A 91 24.32 7.85 13.46
CA GLN A 91 24.84 9.20 13.66
C GLN A 91 24.52 9.76 15.04
N ASN A 92 23.49 9.22 15.70
CA ASN A 92 23.09 9.54 17.07
C ASN A 92 23.52 8.44 18.07
N ASP A 93 24.60 7.73 17.78
CA ASP A 93 25.20 6.71 18.67
C ASP A 93 24.27 5.55 19.06
N HIS A 94 23.27 5.24 18.24
CA HIS A 94 22.36 4.11 18.43
C HIS A 94 22.69 2.94 17.48
N ASN A 95 22.80 1.74 18.03
CA ASN A 95 22.98 0.50 17.26
C ASN A 95 21.67 0.09 16.58
N PRO A 96 21.54 0.11 15.23
CA PRO A 96 20.27 -0.18 14.55
C PRO A 96 19.70 -1.57 14.81
N LYS A 97 20.52 -2.53 15.25
CA LYS A 97 20.07 -3.88 15.62
C LYS A 97 19.30 -3.94 16.94
N GLU A 98 19.45 -2.92 17.78
CA GLU A 98 18.77 -2.79 19.06
C GLU A 98 17.55 -1.87 18.97
N VAL A 99 17.38 -1.16 17.84
CA VAL A 99 16.26 -0.24 17.61
C VAL A 99 14.99 -1.04 17.30
N THR A 100 13.96 -0.87 18.13
CA THR A 100 12.70 -1.61 18.01
C THR A 100 11.79 -1.01 16.93
N ALA A 101 10.77 -1.77 16.51
CA ALA A 101 9.78 -1.26 15.55
C ALA A 101 9.02 -0.04 16.13
N LEU A 102 8.72 -0.03 17.43
CA LEU A 102 8.09 1.12 18.09
C LEU A 102 9.03 2.34 18.06
N GLU A 103 10.31 2.18 18.36
CA GLU A 103 11.27 3.30 18.25
C GLU A 103 11.38 3.83 16.83
N ARG A 104 11.22 2.97 15.82
CA ARG A 104 11.19 3.42 14.44
C ARG A 104 9.93 4.23 14.11
N LEU A 105 8.77 3.78 14.58
CA LEU A 105 7.53 4.56 14.46
C LEU A 105 7.62 5.89 15.20
N ALA A 106 8.21 5.89 16.40
CA ALA A 106 8.46 7.09 17.19
C ALA A 106 9.36 8.09 16.44
N TYR A 107 10.40 7.61 15.75
CA TYR A 107 11.24 8.47 14.90
C TYR A 107 10.47 9.07 13.71
N LEU A 108 9.55 8.30 13.11
CA LEU A 108 8.75 8.83 11.99
C LEU A 108 7.75 9.89 12.44
N GLY A 109 7.20 9.77 13.65
CA GLY A 109 6.25 10.74 14.19
C GLY A 109 5.02 10.87 13.30
N ASP A 110 4.79 12.07 12.75
CA ASP A 110 3.68 12.34 11.82
C ASP A 110 4.06 12.37 10.33
N ARG A 111 5.29 11.97 10.00
CA ARG A 111 5.84 11.89 8.64
C ARG A 111 5.56 10.56 7.95
N CYS A 112 4.59 9.79 8.47
CA CYS A 112 4.17 8.54 7.89
C CYS A 112 3.28 8.76 6.66
N MET A 113 3.22 7.76 5.78
CA MET A 113 2.23 7.69 4.70
C MET A 113 0.82 7.58 5.29
N GLY A 114 -0.17 8.16 4.60
CA GLY A 114 -1.55 8.16 5.05
C GLY A 114 -1.78 9.05 6.28
N ALA A 115 -2.69 8.62 7.14
CA ALA A 115 -3.22 9.44 8.23
C ALA A 115 -2.65 9.14 9.62
N LEU A 116 -1.87 8.07 9.78
CA LEU A 116 -1.40 7.64 11.10
C LEU A 116 -0.16 8.42 11.54
N SER A 117 -0.07 8.64 12.85
CA SER A 117 1.08 9.27 13.51
C SER A 117 1.29 8.68 14.90
N TYR A 118 2.52 8.81 15.40
CA TYR A 118 2.99 8.13 16.60
C TYR A 118 3.65 9.10 17.58
N GLU A 119 3.26 9.04 18.85
CA GLU A 119 3.79 9.92 19.90
C GLU A 119 4.20 9.14 21.16
N PRO A 120 5.29 9.51 21.87
CA PRO A 120 6.15 10.66 21.60
C PRO A 120 7.05 10.48 20.38
N GLU A 121 7.37 11.58 19.70
CA GLU A 121 8.33 11.59 18.59
C GLU A 121 9.76 11.52 19.11
N LEU A 122 10.62 10.72 18.45
CA LEU A 122 12.06 10.72 18.70
C LEU A 122 12.72 11.73 17.76
N ASP A 123 13.04 12.89 18.32
CA ASP A 123 13.78 13.93 17.60
C ASP A 123 15.27 13.57 17.52
N LEU A 124 15.67 13.04 16.35
CA LEU A 124 17.03 12.60 16.05
C LEU A 124 17.62 13.29 14.81
N LEU A 125 16.90 14.27 14.24
CA LEU A 125 17.36 15.01 13.08
C LEU A 125 17.95 16.35 13.49
N ASP A 126 19.05 16.71 12.83
CA ASP A 126 19.62 18.04 12.96
C ASP A 126 18.87 18.99 12.03
N GLU A 127 17.90 19.74 12.57
CA GLU A 127 17.09 20.72 11.85
C GLU A 127 17.90 21.86 11.22
N SER A 128 19.21 21.98 11.51
CA SER A 128 20.08 23.03 10.95
C SER A 128 20.39 22.88 9.45
N LYS A 129 19.93 21.80 8.81
CA LYS A 129 20.00 21.62 7.35
C LYS A 129 18.63 21.83 6.75
N GLU A 130 18.45 22.94 6.03
CA GLU A 130 17.33 23.13 5.12
C GLU A 130 17.35 22.02 4.06
N SER A 131 16.56 20.98 4.28
CA SER A 131 16.16 20.04 3.25
C SER A 131 14.68 20.23 3.01
N ILE A 132 14.30 20.52 1.76
CA ILE A 132 12.89 20.48 1.39
C ILE A 132 12.42 19.04 1.55
N ASP A 133 11.51 18.83 2.49
CA ASP A 133 10.95 17.52 2.77
C ASP A 133 10.20 16.97 1.54
N ILE A 134 10.42 15.71 1.21
CA ILE A 134 9.81 15.08 0.02
C ILE A 134 8.29 14.97 0.19
N ILE A 135 7.79 14.87 1.42
CA ILE A 135 6.35 14.92 1.69
C ILE A 135 5.82 16.32 1.39
N THR A 136 6.57 17.37 1.73
CA THR A 136 6.25 18.75 1.37
C THR A 136 6.22 18.96 -0.15
N LEU A 137 7.19 18.41 -0.90
CA LEU A 137 7.15 18.43 -2.37
C LEU A 137 5.99 17.61 -2.94
N GLY A 138 5.71 16.44 -2.37
CA GLY A 138 4.59 15.60 -2.77
C GLY A 138 3.24 16.26 -2.51
N ARG A 139 3.09 16.93 -1.35
CA ARG A 139 1.91 17.72 -1.02
C ARG A 139 1.75 18.88 -1.97
N ALA A 140 2.79 19.68 -2.20
CA ALA A 140 2.73 20.78 -3.16
C ALA A 140 2.37 20.29 -4.58
N ALA A 141 2.88 19.13 -5.00
CA ALA A 141 2.53 18.52 -6.29
C ALA A 141 1.07 18.06 -6.36
N VAL A 142 0.53 17.49 -5.28
CA VAL A 142 -0.88 17.09 -5.18
C VAL A 142 -1.80 18.32 -5.07
N GLU A 143 -1.42 19.31 -4.26
CA GLU A 143 -2.14 20.58 -4.08
C GLU A 143 -2.23 21.35 -5.41
N GLU A 144 -1.15 21.40 -6.19
CA GLU A 144 -1.15 21.94 -7.55
C GLU A 144 -2.02 21.10 -8.50
N PHE A 145 -1.95 19.78 -8.42
CA PHE A 145 -2.68 18.89 -9.32
C PHE A 145 -4.19 18.86 -9.05
N GLU A 146 -4.60 18.91 -7.78
CA GLU A 146 -6.00 18.78 -7.36
C GLU A 146 -6.67 20.13 -7.04
N GLY A 147 -5.90 21.19 -6.80
CA GLY A 147 -6.41 22.53 -6.52
C GLY A 147 -7.10 22.68 -5.16
N THR A 148 -6.77 21.83 -4.18
CA THR A 148 -7.49 21.70 -2.90
C THR A 148 -6.55 21.75 -1.70
N GLU A 149 -6.04 22.92 -1.33
CA GLU A 149 -5.32 23.08 -0.06
C GLU A 149 -6.28 22.93 1.15
N GLN A 150 -6.22 21.77 1.82
CA GLN A 150 -6.64 21.61 3.22
C GLN A 150 -5.67 20.62 3.89
N GLY A 151 -5.10 20.99 5.04
CA GLY A 151 -4.09 20.17 5.77
C GLY A 151 -4.59 18.85 6.36
N GLY A 152 -5.71 18.33 5.88
CA GLY A 152 -6.27 17.04 6.27
C GLY A 152 -5.58 15.85 5.61
N ARG A 153 -5.93 14.65 6.08
CA ARG A 153 -5.42 13.40 5.51
C ARG A 153 -6.54 12.37 5.40
N ILE A 154 -6.40 11.45 4.45
CA ILE A 154 -7.26 10.27 4.34
C ILE A 154 -6.47 9.07 4.85
N HIS A 155 -7.11 8.21 5.65
CA HIS A 155 -6.44 7.00 6.11
C HIS A 155 -6.19 6.07 4.93
N MET A 156 -4.97 5.58 4.84
CA MET A 156 -4.51 4.69 3.78
C MET A 156 -3.79 3.51 4.42
N ILE A 157 -4.05 2.32 3.88
CA ILE A 157 -3.34 1.09 4.23
C ILE A 157 -3.08 0.31 2.95
N SER A 158 -1.88 -0.26 2.79
CA SER A 158 -1.58 -1.17 1.69
C SER A 158 -2.13 -2.58 1.96
N ALA A 159 -2.23 -3.42 0.93
CA ALA A 159 -2.59 -4.82 1.08
C ALA A 159 -1.55 -5.57 1.94
N CYS A 160 -0.29 -5.10 1.96
CA CYS A 160 0.75 -5.58 2.85
C CYS A 160 0.33 -5.44 4.31
N GLY A 161 0.01 -4.23 4.76
CA GLY A 161 -0.43 -3.97 6.14
C GLY A 161 -1.82 -4.51 6.48
N LEU A 162 -2.72 -4.54 5.49
CA LEU A 162 -4.10 -4.98 5.68
C LEU A 162 -4.24 -6.50 5.86
N LEU A 163 -3.46 -7.27 5.12
CA LEU A 163 -3.55 -8.74 5.07
C LEU A 163 -2.41 -9.44 5.79
N ASP A 164 -1.50 -8.68 6.42
CA ASP A 164 -0.21 -9.17 6.92
C ASP A 164 0.59 -9.93 5.83
N ALA A 165 0.52 -9.43 4.59
CA ALA A 165 1.09 -10.07 3.41
C ALA A 165 2.53 -9.60 3.15
N PRO A 166 3.56 -10.47 3.21
CA PRO A 166 4.95 -10.10 2.97
C PRO A 166 5.16 -9.40 1.61
N PHE A 167 5.96 -8.34 1.55
CA PHE A 167 6.27 -7.65 0.29
C PHE A 167 7.59 -8.09 -0.35
N ARG A 168 8.44 -8.83 0.40
CA ARG A 168 9.75 -9.31 -0.07
C ARG A 168 9.69 -10.63 -0.84
N GLU A 169 8.52 -11.26 -0.85
CA GLU A 169 8.26 -12.52 -1.53
C GLU A 169 6.88 -12.45 -2.20
N PRO A 170 6.68 -13.18 -3.32
CA PRO A 170 5.35 -13.29 -3.94
C PRO A 170 4.36 -13.96 -2.99
N SER A 171 3.51 -13.16 -2.35
CA SER A 171 2.64 -13.60 -1.25
C SER A 171 1.15 -13.36 -1.48
N LEU A 172 0.80 -12.64 -2.56
CA LEU A 172 -0.57 -12.31 -2.89
C LEU A 172 -1.09 -13.09 -4.10
N ASP A 173 -2.42 -13.25 -4.13
CA ASP A 173 -3.17 -13.68 -5.28
C ASP A 173 -4.27 -12.68 -5.61
N TYR A 174 -4.41 -12.33 -6.89
CA TYR A 174 -5.45 -11.40 -7.36
C TYR A 174 -6.86 -11.88 -7.05
N VAL A 175 -7.12 -13.19 -7.01
CA VAL A 175 -8.43 -13.73 -6.66
C VAL A 175 -8.80 -13.35 -5.23
N ASP A 176 -7.87 -13.54 -4.29
CA ASP A 176 -8.09 -13.21 -2.88
C ASP A 176 -8.15 -11.71 -2.66
N LEU A 177 -7.31 -10.94 -3.36
CA LEU A 177 -7.31 -9.49 -3.26
C LEU A 177 -8.61 -8.86 -3.81
N VAL A 178 -9.15 -9.39 -4.91
CA VAL A 178 -10.47 -8.99 -5.46
C VAL A 178 -11.59 -9.31 -4.49
N LYS A 179 -11.55 -10.50 -3.87
CA LYS A 179 -12.52 -10.89 -2.83
C LYS A 179 -12.44 -9.98 -1.61
N ALA A 180 -11.24 -9.70 -1.09
CA ALA A 180 -11.04 -8.80 0.04
C ALA A 180 -11.53 -7.39 -0.28
N THR A 181 -11.22 -6.88 -1.48
CA THR A 181 -11.69 -5.57 -1.96
C THR A 181 -13.22 -5.52 -2.03
N ARG A 182 -13.87 -6.58 -2.49
CA ARG A 182 -15.34 -6.63 -2.53
C ARG A 182 -15.97 -6.61 -1.14
N ILE A 183 -15.40 -7.37 -0.20
CA ILE A 183 -15.91 -7.49 1.17
C ILE A 183 -15.76 -6.16 1.92
N MET A 184 -14.60 -5.53 1.78
CA MET A 184 -14.25 -4.33 2.54
C MET A 184 -14.80 -3.06 1.89
N CYS A 185 -14.77 -2.97 0.56
CA CYS A 185 -15.19 -1.80 -0.19
C CYS A 185 -16.56 -2.05 -0.85
N SER A 186 -16.56 -2.39 -2.14
CA SER A 186 -17.77 -2.65 -2.89
C SER A 186 -17.50 -3.55 -4.10
N VAL A 187 -18.57 -4.04 -4.72
CA VAL A 187 -18.50 -4.77 -5.99
C VAL A 187 -17.82 -3.92 -7.08
N THR A 188 -18.16 -2.64 -7.17
CA THR A 188 -17.57 -1.73 -8.16
C THR A 188 -16.06 -1.55 -7.94
N GLU A 189 -15.61 -1.39 -6.70
CA GLU A 189 -14.18 -1.29 -6.38
C GLU A 189 -13.43 -2.59 -6.72
N SER A 190 -14.04 -3.75 -6.47
CA SER A 190 -13.44 -5.04 -6.84
C SER A 190 -13.29 -5.21 -8.37
N GLN A 191 -14.20 -4.65 -9.16
CA GLN A 191 -14.11 -4.63 -10.62
C GLN A 191 -13.00 -3.68 -11.11
N LYS A 192 -12.78 -2.54 -10.44
CA LYS A 192 -11.62 -1.67 -10.70
C LYS A 192 -10.31 -2.41 -10.45
N LEU A 193 -10.23 -3.24 -9.39
CA LEU A 193 -9.05 -4.03 -9.12
C LEU A 193 -8.80 -5.10 -10.21
N ILE A 194 -9.85 -5.74 -10.76
CA ILE A 194 -9.69 -6.60 -11.95
C ILE A 194 -9.11 -5.82 -13.12
N LYS A 195 -9.59 -4.60 -13.36
CA LYS A 195 -9.04 -3.77 -14.43
C LYS A 195 -7.54 -3.49 -14.23
N ARG A 196 -7.09 -3.25 -12.99
CA ARG A 196 -5.66 -3.13 -12.63
C ARG A 196 -4.88 -4.43 -12.83
N CYS A 197 -5.45 -5.56 -12.43
CA CYS A 197 -4.89 -6.89 -12.64
C CYS A 197 -4.61 -7.15 -14.13
N MET A 198 -5.60 -6.89 -14.99
CA MET A 198 -5.43 -7.03 -16.44
C MET A 198 -4.47 -5.99 -17.02
N PHE A 199 -4.46 -4.77 -16.49
CA PHE A 199 -3.51 -3.74 -16.89
C PHE A 199 -2.06 -4.15 -16.59
N ASN A 200 -1.76 -4.61 -15.37
CA ASN A 200 -0.42 -5.09 -15.00
C ASN A 200 0.02 -6.25 -15.88
N TYR A 201 -0.86 -7.22 -16.10
CA TYR A 201 -0.57 -8.36 -16.96
C TYR A 201 -0.25 -7.94 -18.41
N LEU A 202 -1.08 -7.09 -19.01
CA LEU A 202 -0.91 -6.63 -20.40
C LEU A 202 0.33 -5.76 -20.56
N THR A 203 0.58 -4.85 -19.62
CA THR A 203 1.70 -3.90 -19.67
C THR A 203 2.99 -4.45 -19.09
N VAL A 204 3.00 -5.71 -18.64
CA VAL A 204 4.19 -6.35 -18.05
C VAL A 204 4.74 -5.57 -16.86
N ASN A 205 3.84 -5.00 -16.05
CA ASN A 205 4.19 -4.52 -14.73
C ASN A 205 4.22 -5.73 -13.79
N GLN A 206 5.40 -6.35 -13.64
CA GLN A 206 5.57 -7.58 -12.85
C GLN A 206 6.04 -7.31 -11.42
N ASP A 207 6.32 -6.05 -11.08
CA ASP A 207 6.60 -5.59 -9.71
C ASP A 207 5.32 -5.18 -8.96
N ASP A 208 4.25 -5.93 -9.17
CA ASP A 208 2.93 -5.68 -8.61
C ASP A 208 2.76 -6.34 -7.24
N HIS A 209 3.65 -6.01 -6.29
CA HIS A 209 3.68 -6.64 -4.97
C HIS A 209 2.66 -6.05 -3.97
N SER A 210 2.56 -6.61 -2.77
CA SER A 210 1.54 -6.28 -1.76
C SER A 210 1.50 -4.81 -1.30
N LYS A 211 2.59 -4.07 -1.43
CA LYS A 211 2.63 -2.63 -1.16
C LYS A 211 2.05 -1.75 -2.28
N ASN A 212 1.81 -2.28 -3.48
CA ASN A 212 1.35 -1.51 -4.66
C ASN A 212 -0.18 -1.50 -4.82
N PHE A 213 -0.89 -2.04 -3.84
CA PHE A 213 -2.33 -1.97 -3.74
C PHE A 213 -2.70 -1.37 -2.39
N SER A 214 -3.49 -0.30 -2.39
CA SER A 214 -3.94 0.34 -1.16
C SER A 214 -5.41 0.64 -1.16
N PHE A 215 -5.90 0.82 0.05
CA PHE A 215 -7.28 1.13 0.36
C PHE A 215 -7.34 2.40 1.18
N LEU A 216 -8.34 3.21 0.90
CA LEU A 216 -8.58 4.49 1.56
C LEU A 216 -9.82 4.38 2.42
N ALA A 217 -9.72 4.79 3.69
CA ALA A 217 -10.85 4.93 4.59
C ALA A 217 -11.18 6.41 4.80
N SER A 218 -12.40 6.78 4.46
CA SER A 218 -12.98 8.08 4.82
C SER A 218 -13.13 8.23 6.34
N ASP A 219 -13.41 9.44 6.82
CA ASP A 219 -13.66 9.69 8.24
C ASP A 219 -14.89 8.95 8.79
N ALA A 220 -15.81 8.55 7.90
CA ALA A 220 -16.96 7.70 8.24
C ALA A 220 -16.67 6.19 8.03
N ASP A 221 -15.39 5.82 7.92
CA ASP A 221 -14.89 4.46 7.70
C ASP A 221 -15.43 3.73 6.46
N ASN A 222 -15.91 4.48 5.46
CA ASN A 222 -16.17 3.90 4.14
C ASN A 222 -14.85 3.65 3.43
N TRP A 223 -14.64 2.40 3.00
CA TRP A 223 -13.43 1.96 2.33
C TRP A 223 -13.57 1.98 0.81
N THR A 224 -12.53 2.47 0.12
CA THR A 224 -12.43 2.47 -1.34
C THR A 224 -11.03 2.03 -1.77
N LEU A 225 -10.88 1.61 -3.03
CA LEU A 225 -9.56 1.34 -3.58
C LEU A 225 -8.86 2.68 -3.87
N SER A 226 -7.61 2.84 -3.43
CA SER A 226 -6.83 4.07 -3.70
C SER A 226 -6.69 4.32 -5.20
N PRO A 227 -6.35 5.53 -5.67
CA PRO A 227 -5.81 5.71 -7.02
C PRO A 227 -4.69 4.70 -7.32
N PHE A 228 -4.52 4.39 -8.61
CA PHE A 228 -3.51 3.43 -9.04
C PHE A 228 -2.14 4.13 -9.15
N TYR A 229 -1.11 3.56 -8.55
CA TYR A 229 0.22 4.14 -8.47
C TYR A 229 1.30 3.07 -8.67
N ASP A 230 2.55 3.51 -8.77
CA ASP A 230 3.73 2.66 -9.00
C ASP A 230 3.57 1.72 -10.21
N ILE A 231 3.21 2.33 -11.34
CA ILE A 231 2.95 1.65 -12.60
C ILE A 231 4.18 1.77 -13.47
N VAL A 232 4.93 0.68 -13.62
CA VAL A 232 6.19 0.66 -14.36
C VAL A 232 6.24 -0.57 -15.26
N TYR A 233 6.70 -0.41 -16.51
CA TYR A 233 7.08 -1.57 -17.34
C TYR A 233 8.29 -2.24 -16.67
N SER A 234 8.05 -3.38 -16.03
CA SER A 234 8.99 -4.02 -15.10
C SER A 234 9.07 -5.52 -15.37
N PRO A 235 9.59 -5.94 -16.53
CA PRO A 235 9.74 -7.35 -16.85
C PRO A 235 10.70 -8.04 -15.86
N ASN A 236 10.19 -9.07 -15.18
CA ASN A 236 10.93 -9.89 -14.25
C ASN A 236 11.70 -10.99 -15.02
N PRO A 237 12.96 -11.31 -14.67
CA PRO A 237 13.74 -12.39 -15.31
C PRO A 237 13.04 -13.76 -15.34
N TYR A 238 12.20 -14.06 -14.36
CA TYR A 238 11.42 -15.30 -14.26
C TYR A 238 10.09 -15.23 -15.01
N LYS A 239 9.74 -14.06 -15.54
CA LYS A 239 8.48 -13.74 -16.24
C LYS A 239 7.23 -13.92 -15.38
N GLU A 240 7.39 -13.86 -14.07
CA GLU A 240 6.30 -13.99 -13.09
C GLU A 240 6.02 -12.62 -12.44
N HIS A 241 4.75 -12.38 -12.18
CA HIS A 241 4.24 -11.28 -11.37
C HIS A 241 4.47 -11.57 -9.90
N MET A 242 4.65 -10.49 -9.11
CA MET A 242 4.75 -10.58 -7.66
C MET A 242 3.39 -10.93 -7.02
N THR A 243 2.29 -10.58 -7.68
CA THR A 243 0.95 -11.06 -7.33
C THR A 243 0.50 -12.13 -8.33
N ALA A 244 0.16 -13.33 -7.83
CA ALA A 244 -0.27 -14.44 -8.66
C ALA A 244 -1.72 -14.28 -9.18
N PHE A 245 -2.05 -15.05 -10.21
CA PHE A 245 -3.41 -15.16 -10.76
C PHE A 245 -3.96 -16.58 -10.53
N GLY A 246 -4.68 -16.81 -9.44
CA GLY A 246 -5.20 -18.13 -9.10
C GLY A 246 -4.10 -19.18 -8.93
N GLY A 247 -2.99 -18.82 -8.29
CA GLY A 247 -1.81 -19.64 -8.05
C GLY A 247 -0.79 -19.64 -9.20
N ASN A 248 -1.05 -18.92 -10.30
CA ASN A 248 -0.13 -18.83 -11.44
C ASN A 248 0.51 -17.44 -11.53
N GLY A 249 1.83 -17.33 -11.40
CA GLY A 249 2.53 -16.05 -11.50
C GLY A 249 2.65 -15.48 -12.92
N ARG A 250 2.36 -16.26 -13.97
CA ARG A 250 2.67 -15.88 -15.37
C ARG A 250 1.46 -15.43 -16.18
N THR A 251 0.28 -15.99 -15.90
CA THR A 251 -0.91 -15.75 -16.71
C THR A 251 -2.21 -15.87 -15.91
N PRO A 252 -3.20 -14.98 -16.15
CA PRO A 252 -4.51 -15.06 -15.53
C PRO A 252 -5.49 -15.98 -16.26
N LYS A 253 -5.11 -16.61 -17.37
CA LYS A 253 -6.03 -17.34 -18.27
C LYS A 253 -6.95 -18.31 -17.54
N ASN A 254 -6.41 -19.09 -16.61
CA ASN A 254 -7.16 -20.09 -15.85
C ASN A 254 -7.91 -19.49 -14.64
N ALA A 255 -7.56 -18.26 -14.23
CA ALA A 255 -8.17 -17.55 -13.12
C ALA A 255 -9.32 -16.62 -13.54
N LEU A 256 -9.50 -16.33 -14.84
CA LEU A 256 -10.50 -15.35 -15.32
C LEU A 256 -11.93 -15.64 -14.83
N ASP A 257 -12.36 -16.90 -14.86
CA ASP A 257 -13.70 -17.28 -14.40
C ASP A 257 -13.85 -17.10 -12.88
N GLN A 258 -12.79 -17.38 -12.11
CA GLN A 258 -12.77 -17.19 -10.66
C GLN A 258 -12.74 -15.71 -10.28
N LEU A 259 -11.94 -14.90 -10.97
CA LEU A 259 -11.88 -13.44 -10.82
C LEU A 259 -13.26 -12.84 -11.08
N ALA A 260 -13.91 -13.21 -12.18
CA ALA A 260 -15.25 -12.71 -12.52
C ALA A 260 -16.28 -13.05 -11.43
N ALA A 261 -16.27 -14.28 -10.92
CA ALA A 261 -17.15 -14.70 -9.84
C ALA A 261 -16.93 -13.90 -8.55
N GLN A 262 -15.66 -13.66 -8.17
CA GLN A 262 -15.35 -12.89 -6.96
C GLN A 262 -15.77 -11.43 -7.08
N SER A 263 -15.67 -10.81 -8.26
CA SER A 263 -16.06 -9.41 -8.47
C SER A 263 -17.53 -9.20 -8.86
N GLY A 264 -18.38 -10.23 -8.77
CA GLY A 264 -19.79 -10.14 -9.16
C GLY A 264 -20.03 -9.86 -10.65
N LEU A 265 -19.06 -10.17 -11.51
CA LEU A 265 -19.25 -10.11 -12.97
C LEU A 265 -19.97 -11.38 -13.45
N SER A 266 -20.74 -11.25 -14.53
CA SER A 266 -21.54 -12.34 -15.07
C SER A 266 -20.70 -13.50 -15.63
N SER A 267 -19.53 -13.21 -16.18
CA SER A 267 -18.58 -14.19 -16.71
C SER A 267 -17.24 -13.54 -17.06
N LYS A 268 -16.22 -14.34 -17.39
CA LYS A 268 -14.96 -13.84 -17.95
C LYS A 268 -15.10 -12.96 -19.19
N LYS A 269 -16.22 -13.04 -19.93
CA LYS A 269 -16.45 -12.16 -21.09
C LYS A 269 -16.43 -10.68 -20.70
N ALA A 270 -16.94 -10.33 -19.53
CA ALA A 270 -16.89 -8.96 -19.03
C ALA A 270 -15.45 -8.50 -18.75
N ILE A 271 -14.58 -9.41 -18.30
CA ILE A 271 -13.15 -9.13 -18.15
C ILE A 271 -12.49 -8.95 -19.51
N MET A 272 -12.84 -9.77 -20.51
CA MET A 272 -12.29 -9.63 -21.86
C MET A 272 -12.63 -8.28 -22.51
N VAL A 273 -13.81 -7.71 -22.23
CA VAL A 273 -14.13 -6.34 -22.65
C VAL A 273 -13.17 -5.32 -22.04
N MET A 274 -12.81 -5.47 -20.76
CA MET A 274 -11.80 -4.61 -20.11
C MET A 274 -10.42 -4.80 -20.73
N VAL A 275 -10.04 -6.04 -21.04
CA VAL A 275 -8.76 -6.38 -21.69
C VAL A 275 -8.65 -5.73 -23.06
N GLU A 276 -9.71 -5.80 -23.88
CA GLU A 276 -9.79 -5.15 -25.19
C GLU A 276 -9.67 -3.62 -25.05
N GLU A 277 -10.42 -3.00 -24.13
CA GLU A 277 -10.34 -1.57 -23.86
C GLU A 277 -8.92 -1.13 -23.47
N ILE A 278 -8.29 -1.86 -22.54
CA ILE A 278 -6.91 -1.58 -22.09
C ILE A 278 -5.95 -1.71 -23.28
N PHE A 279 -6.02 -2.82 -24.02
CA PHE A 279 -5.12 -3.08 -25.13
C PHE A 279 -5.22 -2.00 -26.22
N GLU A 280 -6.43 -1.63 -26.64
CA GLU A 280 -6.62 -0.57 -27.63
C GLU A 280 -6.08 0.79 -27.13
N THR A 281 -6.28 1.09 -25.85
CA THR A 281 -5.76 2.33 -25.25
C THR A 281 -4.22 2.32 -25.24
N THR A 282 -3.60 1.22 -24.83
CA THR A 282 -2.14 1.13 -24.69
C THR A 282 -1.40 1.08 -26.03
N ARG A 283 -2.07 0.77 -27.15
CA ARG A 283 -1.47 0.87 -28.50
C ARG A 283 -0.97 2.27 -28.83
N SER A 284 -1.61 3.30 -28.28
CA SER A 284 -1.19 4.69 -28.45
C SER A 284 0.12 5.03 -27.74
N PHE A 285 0.56 4.21 -26.77
CA PHE A 285 1.76 4.44 -25.97
C PHE A 285 3.02 4.60 -26.82
N SER A 286 3.13 3.87 -27.93
CA SER A 286 4.29 3.96 -28.82
C SER A 286 4.48 5.35 -29.44
N LEU A 287 3.41 6.14 -29.59
CA LEU A 287 3.47 7.51 -30.09
C LEU A 287 3.94 8.44 -28.98
N GLU A 288 3.36 8.32 -27.79
CA GLU A 288 3.72 9.11 -26.61
C GLU A 288 5.18 8.86 -26.19
N ALA A 289 5.60 7.59 -26.15
CA ALA A 289 6.97 7.20 -25.81
C ALA A 289 8.00 7.79 -26.80
N LYS A 290 7.67 7.88 -28.09
CA LYS A 290 8.53 8.56 -29.08
C LYS A 290 8.62 10.05 -28.79
N HIS A 291 7.50 10.68 -28.46
CA HIS A 291 7.46 12.11 -28.14
C HIS A 291 8.31 12.43 -26.90
N LEU A 292 8.28 11.56 -25.89
CA LEU A 292 9.07 11.64 -24.67
C LEU A 292 10.55 11.23 -24.84
N GLY A 293 10.97 10.83 -26.05
CA GLY A 293 12.37 10.52 -26.36
C GLY A 293 12.86 9.15 -25.89
N LEU A 294 11.96 8.18 -25.64
CA LEU A 294 12.35 6.82 -25.31
C LEU A 294 13.06 6.14 -26.49
N SER A 295 13.96 5.20 -26.19
CA SER A 295 14.72 4.50 -27.23
C SER A 295 13.80 3.68 -28.16
N PRO A 296 14.03 3.68 -29.49
CA PRO A 296 13.20 2.90 -30.42
C PRO A 296 13.18 1.40 -30.11
N ASN A 297 14.26 0.86 -29.57
CA ASN A 297 14.36 -0.55 -29.19
C ASN A 297 13.43 -0.87 -28.01
N LEU A 298 13.46 -0.06 -26.95
CA LEU A 298 12.57 -0.23 -25.80
C LEU A 298 11.10 -0.10 -26.20
N ILE A 299 10.76 0.89 -27.03
CA ILE A 299 9.38 1.07 -27.52
C ILE A 299 8.91 -0.18 -28.28
N LYS A 300 9.76 -0.74 -29.13
CA LYS A 300 9.47 -1.96 -29.90
C LYS A 300 9.32 -3.18 -28.99
N GLU A 301 10.12 -3.27 -27.94
CA GLU A 301 10.06 -4.34 -26.95
C GLU A 301 8.75 -4.29 -26.15
N ILE A 302 8.41 -3.14 -25.58
CA ILE A 302 7.16 -2.93 -24.85
C ILE A 302 5.94 -3.23 -25.73
N ASP A 303 5.90 -2.74 -26.97
CA ASP A 303 4.79 -3.00 -27.90
C ASP A 303 4.65 -4.49 -28.22
N LYS A 304 5.78 -5.16 -28.47
CA LYS A 304 5.81 -6.59 -28.75
C LYS A 304 5.24 -7.38 -27.55
N ASP A 305 5.70 -7.07 -26.35
CA ASP A 305 5.27 -7.75 -25.13
C ASP A 305 3.77 -7.58 -24.87
N MET A 306 3.24 -6.36 -25.03
CA MET A 306 1.79 -6.11 -24.89
C MET A 306 0.97 -6.95 -25.89
N VAL A 307 1.41 -7.02 -27.15
CA VAL A 307 0.77 -7.84 -28.18
C VAL A 307 0.82 -9.33 -27.85
N GLU A 308 1.96 -9.83 -27.36
CA GLU A 308 2.11 -11.22 -26.95
C GLU A 308 1.23 -11.58 -25.75
N LYS A 309 1.17 -10.71 -24.73
CA LYS A 309 0.32 -10.88 -23.55
C LYS A 309 -1.16 -10.90 -23.91
N PHE A 310 -1.61 -10.00 -24.78
CA PHE A 310 -2.99 -9.96 -25.27
C PHE A 310 -3.36 -11.25 -26.01
N LYS A 311 -2.53 -11.72 -26.94
CA LYS A 311 -2.77 -12.95 -27.71
C LYS A 311 -2.79 -14.22 -26.85
N ALA A 312 -2.17 -14.20 -25.68
CA ALA A 312 -2.08 -15.36 -24.80
C ALA A 312 -3.35 -15.61 -23.96
N LEU A 313 -4.24 -14.60 -23.84
CA LEU A 313 -5.53 -14.72 -23.15
C LEU A 313 -6.52 -15.50 -24.02
#